data_AF-A0A838YEQ2-F1
#
_entry.id   AF-A0A838YEQ2-F1
#
_cell.length_a   1.000
_cell.length_b   1.000
_cell.length_c   1.000
_cell.angle_alpha   90.00
_cell.angle_beta   90.00
_cell.angle_gamma   90.00
#
_symmetry.space_group_name_H-M   'P 1'
#
loop_
_entity.id
_entity.type
_entity.pdbx_description
1 polymer ?
#
loop_
_entity_poly.entity_id
_entity_poly.type
_entity_poly.pdbx_seq_one_letter_code
_entity_poly.pdbx_strand_id
1 'polypeptide(L)'
;MRLLLIFLATLAALVMSSCDNSQTAVDKATDEGILIMGNTSEPKGLDPHIVSGVLENNVIRALFEGLVVEHPSKDGVALPGMAEKWYPKNPDKPDEWIFELRKDAQWSDGTPITAEDFIFSFRRILTPALASDYSFMLYYIRDAEPYHKSQRTYLLCRNIAPFKDNWETLKEVDLGPNGESELDFNKKGIDHLNTKELIELKNNPSLFDWPNNISDEIHTVIINKNLEFAKSGKSLWELINFGASAEDPHTLKVKL
;
A
#
# COMPACT_ATOMS: atom_id res chain seq x y z
N MET A 1 38.74 20.87 70.93
CA MET A 1 39.33 21.04 69.58
C MET A 1 39.61 19.72 68.88
N ARG A 2 40.31 18.74 69.49
CA ARG A 2 40.58 17.42 68.87
C ARG A 2 39.32 16.61 68.49
N LEU A 3 38.29 16.58 69.34
CA LEU A 3 37.03 15.85 69.05
C LEU A 3 36.22 16.48 67.89
N LEU A 4 36.26 17.81 67.75
CA LEU A 4 35.60 18.54 66.66
C LEU A 4 36.28 18.25 65.30
N LEU A 5 37.61 18.20 65.29
CA LEU A 5 38.41 17.87 64.11
C LEU A 5 38.20 16.42 63.65
N ILE A 6 38.07 15.47 64.58
CA ILE A 6 37.75 14.07 64.25
C ILE A 6 36.34 13.97 63.67
N PHE A 7 35.35 14.66 64.26
CA PHE A 7 33.97 14.65 63.76
C PHE A 7 33.85 15.24 62.35
N LEU A 8 34.53 16.37 62.08
CA LEU A 8 34.59 16.96 60.74
C LEU A 8 35.30 16.05 59.72
N ALA A 9 36.37 15.36 60.13
CA ALA A 9 37.07 14.42 59.26
C ALA A 9 36.23 13.18 58.92
N THR A 10 35.48 12.64 59.89
CA THR A 10 34.53 11.54 59.64
C THR A 10 33.35 11.98 58.77
N LEU A 11 32.83 13.20 58.97
CA LEU A 11 31.75 13.74 58.13
C LEU A 11 32.22 13.97 56.69
N ALA A 12 33.45 14.45 56.50
CA ALA A 12 34.05 14.60 55.17
C ALA A 12 34.29 13.25 54.47
N ALA A 13 34.68 12.19 55.20
CA ALA A 13 34.84 10.84 54.67
C ALA A 13 33.49 10.20 54.26
N LEU A 14 32.43 10.47 55.03
CA LEU A 14 31.05 10.05 54.68
C LEU A 14 30.50 10.78 53.45
N VAL A 15 30.81 12.07 53.28
CA VAL A 15 30.41 12.85 52.09
C VAL A 15 31.17 12.38 50.84
N MET A 16 32.45 12.01 50.96
CA MET A 16 33.23 11.48 49.82
C MET A 16 32.82 10.07 49.39
N SER A 17 32.15 9.30 50.25
CA SER A 17 31.60 7.98 49.91
C SER A 17 30.21 8.04 49.26
N SER A 18 29.63 9.23 49.12
CA SER A 18 28.31 9.46 48.51
C SER A 18 28.36 9.77 47.01
N CYS A 19 29.56 9.91 46.43
CA CYS A 19 29.75 9.84 44.98
C CYS A 19 29.82 8.37 44.58
N ASP A 20 28.72 7.64 44.76
CA ASP A 20 28.58 6.32 44.17
C ASP A 20 28.51 6.53 42.65
N ASN A 21 29.49 5.98 41.95
CA ASN A 21 29.63 6.05 40.50
C ASN A 21 28.64 5.03 39.89
N SER A 22 27.36 5.15 40.26
CA SER A 22 26.33 4.20 39.90
C SER A 22 26.12 4.31 38.40
N GLN A 23 26.60 3.30 37.69
CA GLN A 23 26.44 3.16 36.25
C GLN A 23 24.97 3.36 35.89
N THR A 24 24.68 4.33 35.02
CA THR A 24 23.30 4.57 34.59
C THR A 24 22.82 3.42 33.72
N ALA A 25 21.50 3.28 33.55
CA ALA A 25 20.96 2.28 32.62
C ALA A 25 21.47 2.49 31.18
N VAL A 26 21.76 3.74 30.80
CA VAL A 26 22.34 4.09 29.50
C VAL A 26 23.80 3.63 29.40
N ASP A 27 24.60 3.84 30.45
CA ASP A 27 25.99 3.39 30.48
C ASP A 27 26.07 1.87 30.39
N LYS A 28 25.19 1.16 31.10
CA LYS A 28 25.12 -0.30 31.04
C LYS A 28 24.71 -0.80 29.65
N ALA A 29 23.67 -0.19 29.05
CA ALA A 29 23.24 -0.53 27.70
C ALA A 29 24.36 -0.27 26.67
N THR A 30 25.12 0.82 26.83
CA THR A 30 26.27 1.13 25.96
C THR A 30 27.35 0.06 26.05
N ASP A 31 27.71 -0.36 27.27
CA ASP A 31 28.70 -1.43 27.49
C ASP A 31 28.24 -2.78 26.92
N GLU A 32 26.93 -3.05 26.94
CA GLU A 32 26.32 -4.26 26.39
C GLU A 32 26.03 -4.18 24.88
N GLY A 33 26.29 -3.04 24.23
CA GLY A 33 26.01 -2.83 22.80
C GLY A 33 24.52 -2.71 22.47
N ILE A 34 23.70 -2.33 23.44
CA ILE A 34 22.25 -2.16 23.31
C ILE A 34 21.96 -0.70 22.90
N LEU A 35 21.29 -0.53 21.76
CA LEU A 35 20.77 0.76 21.34
C LEU A 35 19.47 1.09 22.08
N ILE A 36 19.49 2.16 22.88
CA ILE A 36 18.28 2.74 23.47
C ILE A 36 17.80 3.90 22.58
N MET A 37 16.64 3.74 21.96
CA MET A 37 16.00 4.78 21.15
C MET A 37 14.75 5.32 21.83
N GLY A 38 14.68 6.64 22.03
CA GLY A 38 13.50 7.29 22.57
C GLY A 38 12.43 7.50 21.51
N ASN A 39 11.24 6.91 21.67
CA ASN A 39 10.14 7.05 20.71
C ASN A 39 9.13 8.17 21.05
N THR A 40 9.39 8.94 22.12
CA THR A 40 8.50 9.98 22.68
C THR A 40 7.21 9.43 23.32
N SER A 41 6.41 8.64 22.61
CA SER A 41 5.17 8.05 23.12
C SER A 41 4.93 6.65 22.55
N GLU A 42 3.98 5.94 23.15
CA GLU A 42 3.52 4.64 22.65
C GLU A 42 2.91 4.76 21.24
N PRO A 43 3.21 3.84 20.31
CA PRO A 43 2.59 3.80 19.00
C PRO A 43 1.13 3.39 19.10
N LYS A 44 0.26 3.98 18.28
CA LYS A 44 -1.17 3.56 18.20
C LYS A 44 -1.35 2.17 17.59
N GLY A 45 -0.36 1.73 16.82
CA GLY A 45 -0.32 0.44 16.13
C GLY A 45 0.96 0.32 15.32
N LEU A 46 1.16 -0.85 14.72
CA LEU A 46 2.37 -1.17 13.93
C LEU A 46 2.03 -1.63 12.50
N ASP A 47 0.78 -1.43 12.06
CA ASP A 47 0.36 -1.75 10.71
C ASP A 47 0.75 -0.59 9.75
N PRO A 48 1.71 -0.81 8.84
CA PRO A 48 2.22 0.25 7.97
C PRO A 48 1.19 0.82 6.99
N HIS A 49 0.06 0.14 6.75
CA HIS A 49 -1.00 0.66 5.88
C HIS A 49 -2.12 1.40 6.64
N ILE A 50 -2.09 1.41 7.98
CA ILE A 50 -3.13 2.06 8.81
C ILE A 50 -2.58 3.26 9.57
N VAL A 51 -1.37 3.16 10.12
CA VAL A 51 -0.82 4.26 10.93
C VAL A 51 -0.12 5.29 10.06
N SER A 52 -0.27 6.57 10.42
CA SER A 52 0.28 7.72 9.69
C SER A 52 1.18 8.63 10.51
N GLY A 53 1.40 8.30 11.79
CA GLY A 53 2.25 9.09 12.67
C GLY A 53 3.75 8.79 12.48
N VAL A 54 4.55 9.83 12.71
CA VAL A 54 6.03 9.76 12.65
C VAL A 54 6.59 8.80 13.71
N LEU A 55 5.99 8.79 14.90
CA LEU A 55 6.42 7.96 16.02
C LEU A 55 6.18 6.46 15.79
N GLU A 56 5.10 6.08 15.10
CA GLU A 56 4.93 4.70 14.64
C GLU A 56 5.94 4.36 13.55
N ASN A 57 6.20 5.30 12.63
CA ASN A 57 7.10 5.10 11.52
C ASN A 57 8.54 4.79 11.96
N ASN A 58 9.02 5.39 13.06
CA ASN A 58 10.32 5.07 13.65
C ASN A 58 10.47 3.57 13.97
N VAL A 59 9.42 2.96 14.52
CA VAL A 59 9.39 1.54 14.88
C VAL A 59 9.16 0.69 13.63
N ILE A 60 8.23 1.08 12.76
CA ILE A 60 7.89 0.35 11.53
C ILE A 60 9.09 0.23 10.59
N ARG A 61 9.91 1.28 10.43
CA ARG A 61 11.14 1.23 9.62
C ARG A 61 12.18 0.24 10.16
N ALA A 62 12.10 -0.13 11.44
CA ALA A 62 12.96 -1.15 12.02
C ALA A 62 12.37 -2.58 11.88
N LEU A 63 11.05 -2.68 11.64
CA LEU A 63 10.34 -3.96 11.54
C LEU A 63 10.13 -4.44 10.10
N PHE A 64 9.98 -3.51 9.15
CA PHE A 64 9.63 -3.79 7.76
C PHE A 64 10.62 -3.16 6.80
N GLU A 65 10.79 -3.82 5.65
CA GLU A 65 11.68 -3.40 4.57
C GLU A 65 10.86 -3.21 3.28
N GLY A 66 11.11 -2.10 2.57
CA GLY A 66 10.48 -1.82 1.27
C GLY A 66 11.23 -2.49 0.11
N LEU A 67 10.75 -2.32 -1.13
CA LEU A 67 11.51 -2.74 -2.32
C LEU A 67 12.84 -1.98 -2.41
N VAL A 68 12.79 -0.67 -2.20
CA VAL A 68 13.92 0.25 -2.19
C VAL A 68 13.79 1.19 -1.01
N VAL A 69 14.90 1.79 -0.59
CA VAL A 69 14.94 2.78 0.48
C VAL A 69 15.50 4.11 -0.03
N GLU A 70 15.06 5.21 0.55
CA GLU A 70 15.58 6.53 0.22
C GLU A 70 17.00 6.71 0.76
N HIS A 71 17.86 7.40 0.01
CA HIS A 71 19.18 7.77 0.51
C HIS A 71 19.03 8.79 1.65
N PRO A 72 19.71 8.62 2.80
CA PRO A 72 19.54 9.46 3.99
C PRO A 72 19.98 10.92 3.85
N SER A 73 20.45 11.34 2.67
CA SER A 73 21.02 12.67 2.44
C SER A 73 21.03 13.12 0.98
N LYS A 74 20.48 12.32 0.05
CA LYS A 74 20.46 12.63 -1.38
C LYS A 74 19.07 12.34 -1.93
N ASP A 75 18.31 13.41 -2.15
CA ASP A 75 16.96 13.30 -2.68
C ASP A 75 16.96 12.64 -4.06
N GLY A 76 15.94 11.83 -4.32
CA GLY A 76 15.77 11.10 -5.58
C GLY A 76 16.76 9.94 -5.80
N VAL A 77 17.65 9.66 -4.85
CA VAL A 77 18.53 8.49 -4.90
C VAL A 77 17.89 7.35 -4.11
N ALA A 78 17.55 6.28 -4.82
CA ALA A 78 17.10 5.03 -4.22
C ALA A 78 18.30 4.11 -3.92
N LEU A 79 18.26 3.45 -2.78
CA LEU A 79 19.19 2.42 -2.33
C LEU A 79 18.46 1.06 -2.29
N PRO A 80 19.19 -0.06 -2.36
CA PRO A 80 18.59 -1.39 -2.25
C PRO A 80 17.89 -1.60 -0.90
N GLY A 81 16.62 -2.00 -0.97
CA GLY A 81 15.88 -2.61 0.15
C GLY A 81 15.81 -4.12 -0.10
N MET A 82 14.60 -4.66 -0.20
CA MET A 82 14.36 -6.04 -0.62
C MET A 82 14.72 -6.33 -2.08
N ALA A 83 14.69 -5.32 -2.96
CA ALA A 83 15.21 -5.44 -4.31
C ALA A 83 16.72 -5.14 -4.30
N GLU A 84 17.52 -6.11 -4.73
CA GLU A 84 18.98 -5.94 -4.91
C GLU A 84 19.28 -5.14 -6.17
N LYS A 85 18.39 -5.22 -7.15
CA LYS A 85 18.51 -4.59 -8.45
C LYS A 85 17.14 -4.30 -9.02
N TRP A 86 17.02 -3.16 -9.71
CA TRP A 86 15.83 -2.81 -10.46
C TRP A 86 16.21 -2.07 -11.74
N TYR A 87 15.43 -2.27 -12.80
CA TYR A 87 15.68 -1.66 -14.10
C TYR A 87 14.39 -1.58 -14.92
N PRO A 88 14.26 -0.58 -15.79
CA PRO A 88 13.15 -0.53 -16.73
C PRO A 88 13.32 -1.65 -17.75
N LYS A 89 12.24 -2.32 -18.12
CA LYS A 89 12.22 -3.30 -19.19
C LYS A 89 12.63 -2.70 -20.54
N ASN A 90 12.23 -1.45 -20.77
CA ASN A 90 12.68 -0.63 -21.90
C ASN A 90 13.27 0.69 -21.37
N PRO A 91 14.58 0.94 -21.51
CA PRO A 91 15.21 2.18 -21.08
C PRO A 91 14.66 3.44 -21.75
N ASP A 92 14.21 3.34 -23.00
CA ASP A 92 13.66 4.48 -23.76
C ASP A 92 12.20 4.79 -23.39
N LYS A 93 11.53 3.84 -22.72
CA LYS A 93 10.14 3.96 -22.27
C LYS A 93 9.97 3.19 -20.94
N PRO A 94 10.30 3.82 -19.79
CA PRO A 94 10.28 3.16 -18.49
C PRO A 94 8.87 3.01 -17.92
N ASP A 95 7.97 2.36 -18.67
CA ASP A 95 6.58 2.07 -18.30
C ASP A 95 6.40 0.72 -17.60
N GLU A 96 7.45 -0.10 -17.54
CA GLU A 96 7.49 -1.36 -16.82
C GLU A 96 8.86 -1.52 -16.14
N TRP A 97 8.87 -1.65 -14.82
CA TRP A 97 10.05 -1.89 -14.00
C TRP A 97 10.11 -3.34 -13.55
N ILE A 98 11.32 -3.90 -13.57
CA ILE A 98 11.63 -5.24 -13.07
C ILE A 98 12.47 -5.07 -11.80
N PHE A 99 12.04 -5.68 -10.70
CA PHE A 99 12.75 -5.73 -9.43
C PHE A 99 13.22 -7.17 -9.19
N GLU A 100 14.53 -7.36 -9.04
CA GLU A 100 15.14 -8.63 -8.61
C GLU A 100 15.29 -8.60 -7.09
N LEU A 101 14.61 -9.51 -6.40
CA LEU A 101 14.56 -9.60 -4.94
C LEU A 101 15.67 -10.48 -4.37
N ARG A 102 16.08 -10.17 -3.13
CA ARG A 102 17.00 -11.00 -2.33
C ARG A 102 16.45 -12.43 -2.21
N LYS A 103 17.31 -13.42 -2.46
CA LYS A 103 16.93 -14.85 -2.47
C LYS A 103 16.98 -15.53 -1.10
N ASP A 104 17.68 -14.92 -0.16
CA ASP A 104 17.89 -15.41 1.20
C ASP A 104 16.99 -14.73 2.24
N ALA A 105 16.19 -13.74 1.81
CA ALA A 105 15.32 -12.97 2.68
C ALA A 105 14.18 -13.81 3.25
N GLN A 106 13.96 -13.67 4.56
CA GLN A 106 12.95 -14.38 5.32
C GLN A 106 12.23 -13.41 6.26
N TRP A 107 10.95 -13.67 6.49
CA TRP A 107 10.22 -13.09 7.60
C TRP A 107 10.85 -13.55 8.92
N SER A 108 10.52 -12.85 10.01
CA SER A 108 11.06 -13.16 11.34
C SER A 108 10.67 -14.55 11.86
N ASP A 109 9.68 -15.21 11.24
CA ASP A 109 9.28 -16.59 11.52
C ASP A 109 10.03 -17.64 10.68
N GLY A 110 10.94 -17.21 9.80
CA GLY A 110 11.71 -18.07 8.89
C GLY A 110 11.03 -18.36 7.55
N THR A 111 9.82 -17.85 7.32
CA THR A 111 9.14 -18.01 6.02
C THR A 111 9.87 -17.19 4.95
N PRO A 112 10.24 -17.75 3.78
CA PRO A 112 10.87 -16.98 2.71
C PRO A 112 9.98 -15.82 2.24
N ILE A 113 10.57 -14.65 2.03
CA ILE A 113 9.89 -13.51 1.41
C ILE A 113 9.93 -13.67 -0.10
N THR A 114 8.81 -13.43 -0.77
CA THR A 114 8.64 -13.59 -2.20
C THR A 114 8.01 -12.37 -2.87
N ALA A 115 8.07 -12.30 -4.19
CA ALA A 115 7.39 -11.28 -4.99
C ALA A 115 5.88 -11.25 -4.74
N GLU A 116 5.26 -12.39 -4.39
CA GLU A 116 3.83 -12.46 -4.06
C GLU A 116 3.47 -11.70 -2.77
N ASP A 117 4.39 -11.58 -1.81
CA ASP A 117 4.18 -10.79 -0.60
C ASP A 117 4.03 -9.28 -0.91
N PHE A 118 4.73 -8.81 -1.94
CA PHE A 118 4.58 -7.44 -2.45
C PHE A 118 3.26 -7.26 -3.21
N ILE A 119 2.86 -8.24 -4.03
CA ILE A 119 1.54 -8.23 -4.69
C ILE A 119 0.42 -8.20 -3.65
N PHE A 120 0.52 -9.00 -2.59
CA PHE A 120 -0.40 -8.98 -1.46
C PHE A 120 -0.43 -7.60 -0.81
N SER A 121 0.74 -7.01 -0.53
CA SER A 121 0.85 -5.71 0.12
C SER A 121 0.22 -4.59 -0.72
N PHE A 122 0.48 -4.56 -2.03
CA PHE A 122 -0.15 -3.62 -2.96
C PHE A 122 -1.66 -3.79 -3.02
N ARG A 123 -2.15 -5.03 -3.13
CA ARG A 123 -3.59 -5.29 -3.09
C ARG A 123 -4.22 -4.82 -1.79
N ARG A 124 -3.56 -5.07 -0.66
CA ARG A 124 -4.06 -4.73 0.67
C ARG A 124 -4.20 -3.23 0.81
N ILE A 125 -3.13 -2.46 0.58
CA ILE A 125 -3.18 -0.99 0.72
C ILE A 125 -4.21 -0.37 -0.23
N LEU A 126 -4.33 -0.90 -1.46
CA LEU A 126 -5.30 -0.42 -2.45
C LEU A 126 -6.73 -0.93 -2.24
N THR A 127 -6.99 -1.78 -1.24
CA THR A 127 -8.34 -2.27 -0.95
C THR A 127 -9.18 -1.12 -0.38
N PRO A 128 -10.28 -0.68 -1.03
CA PRO A 128 -11.05 0.49 -0.61
C PRO A 128 -11.57 0.37 0.84
N ALA A 129 -11.97 -0.83 1.24
CA ALA A 129 -12.47 -1.10 2.59
C ALA A 129 -11.40 -0.99 3.69
N LEU A 130 -10.11 -1.00 3.34
CA LEU A 130 -9.04 -0.75 4.31
C LEU A 130 -8.98 0.72 4.71
N ALA A 131 -9.43 1.64 3.85
CA ALA A 131 -9.39 3.08 4.06
C ALA A 131 -7.99 3.60 4.46
N SER A 132 -6.95 3.10 3.78
CA SER A 132 -5.57 3.54 3.99
C SER A 132 -5.39 4.99 3.51
N ASP A 133 -4.85 5.85 4.38
CA ASP A 133 -4.57 7.26 4.07
C ASP A 133 -3.54 7.42 2.94
N TYR A 134 -2.67 6.41 2.73
CA TYR A 134 -1.54 6.48 1.79
C TYR A 134 -1.75 5.68 0.50
N SER A 135 -2.94 5.17 0.21
CA SER A 135 -3.20 4.40 -1.01
C SER A 135 -2.86 5.17 -2.29
N PHE A 136 -3.04 6.50 -2.26
CA PHE A 136 -2.70 7.39 -3.38
C PHE A 136 -1.22 7.34 -3.77
N MET A 137 -0.33 6.96 -2.83
CA MET A 137 1.09 6.80 -3.11
C MET A 137 1.39 5.65 -4.06
N LEU A 138 0.42 4.76 -4.37
CA LEU A 138 0.62 3.71 -5.37
C LEU A 138 -0.11 3.99 -6.69
N TYR A 139 -0.73 5.16 -6.85
CA TYR A 139 -1.55 5.45 -8.05
C TYR A 139 -0.77 5.51 -9.36
N TYR A 140 0.55 5.68 -9.29
CA TYR A 140 1.42 5.54 -10.45
C TYR A 140 1.57 4.10 -10.93
N ILE A 141 1.14 3.09 -10.16
CA ILE A 141 1.07 1.72 -10.64
C ILE A 141 -0.19 1.62 -11.49
N ARG A 142 -0.05 1.08 -12.70
CA ARG A 142 -1.16 0.86 -13.61
C ARG A 142 -2.29 0.12 -12.90
N ASP A 143 -3.50 0.69 -13.00
CA ASP A 143 -4.75 0.17 -12.42
C ASP A 143 -4.93 0.36 -10.91
N ALA A 144 -3.96 0.95 -10.20
CA ALA A 144 -4.04 1.15 -8.75
C ALA A 144 -5.12 2.15 -8.33
N GLU A 145 -5.13 3.34 -8.93
CA GLU A 145 -6.14 4.35 -8.61
C GLU A 145 -7.57 3.86 -8.90
N PRO A 146 -7.87 3.30 -10.08
CA PRO A 146 -9.23 2.87 -10.38
C PRO A 146 -9.66 1.67 -9.53
N TYR A 147 -8.72 0.80 -9.12
CA TYR A 147 -9.01 -0.27 -8.15
C TYR A 147 -9.36 0.29 -6.77
N HIS A 148 -8.56 1.23 -6.26
CA HIS A 148 -8.83 1.85 -4.96
C HIS A 148 -10.09 2.72 -4.95
N LYS A 149 -10.46 3.32 -6.08
CA LYS A 149 -11.72 4.07 -6.26
C LYS A 149 -12.93 3.18 -6.58
N SER A 150 -12.78 1.84 -6.54
CA SER A 150 -13.86 0.88 -6.85
C SER A 150 -14.46 1.02 -8.26
N GLN A 151 -13.68 1.50 -9.24
CA GLN A 151 -14.10 1.69 -10.63
C GLN A 151 -14.08 0.36 -11.41
N ARG A 152 -14.93 -0.58 -11.00
CA ARG A 152 -14.99 -1.95 -11.52
C ARG A 152 -15.21 -1.98 -13.03
N THR A 153 -16.20 -1.26 -13.55
CA THR A 153 -16.59 -1.31 -14.97
C THR A 153 -15.44 -0.87 -15.84
N TYR A 154 -14.77 0.22 -15.45
CA TYR A 154 -13.55 0.67 -16.13
C TYR A 154 -12.52 -0.46 -16.20
N LEU A 155 -12.20 -1.07 -15.05
CA LEU A 155 -11.17 -2.10 -14.98
C LEU A 155 -11.50 -3.35 -15.82
N LEU A 156 -12.79 -3.74 -15.88
CA LEU A 156 -13.26 -4.86 -16.69
C LEU A 156 -13.26 -4.58 -18.20
N CYS A 157 -13.42 -3.31 -18.60
CA CYS A 157 -13.65 -2.94 -20.00
C CYS A 157 -12.43 -2.34 -20.71
N ARG A 158 -11.45 -1.77 -19.99
CA ARG A 158 -10.33 -1.00 -20.55
C ARG A 158 -9.52 -1.67 -21.66
N ASN A 159 -9.48 -3.01 -21.69
CA ASN A 159 -8.68 -3.79 -22.65
C ASN A 159 -9.48 -4.33 -23.84
N ILE A 160 -10.74 -3.93 -24.01
CA ILE A 160 -11.63 -4.43 -25.08
C ILE A 160 -11.61 -3.43 -26.26
N ALA A 161 -11.73 -3.94 -27.50
CA ALA A 161 -11.56 -3.18 -28.74
C ALA A 161 -12.32 -1.83 -28.85
N PRO A 162 -13.56 -1.62 -28.35
CA PRO A 162 -14.14 -0.28 -28.40
C PRO A 162 -13.58 0.67 -27.33
N PHE A 163 -13.06 0.15 -26.21
CA PHE A 163 -12.51 0.93 -25.10
C PHE A 163 -11.05 1.31 -25.28
N LYS A 164 -10.25 0.37 -25.80
CA LYS A 164 -8.82 0.57 -26.02
C LYS A 164 -8.55 1.67 -27.04
N ASP A 165 -9.33 1.69 -28.12
CA ASP A 165 -9.11 2.60 -29.25
C ASP A 165 -9.71 3.99 -29.01
N ASN A 166 -10.68 4.12 -28.10
CA ASN A 166 -11.37 5.37 -27.75
C ASN A 166 -11.17 5.79 -26.29
N TRP A 167 -10.05 5.37 -25.68
CA TRP A 167 -9.79 5.57 -24.24
C TRP A 167 -9.98 7.03 -23.80
N GLU A 168 -9.46 7.98 -24.56
CA GLU A 168 -9.56 9.42 -24.25
C GLU A 168 -11.00 9.92 -24.16
N THR A 169 -11.91 9.34 -24.93
CA THR A 169 -13.35 9.67 -24.93
C THR A 169 -14.07 9.01 -23.76
N LEU A 170 -13.56 7.86 -23.30
CA LEU A 170 -14.23 6.98 -22.35
C LEU A 170 -13.70 7.10 -20.92
N LYS A 171 -12.51 7.66 -20.71
CA LYS A 171 -11.94 7.87 -19.37
C LYS A 171 -12.71 8.87 -18.50
N GLU A 172 -13.43 9.79 -19.14
CA GLU A 172 -14.29 10.80 -18.50
C GLU A 172 -15.75 10.35 -18.38
N VAL A 173 -16.05 9.11 -18.77
CA VAL A 173 -17.41 8.56 -18.69
C VAL A 173 -17.72 8.26 -17.23
N ASP A 174 -18.66 9.02 -16.70
CA ASP A 174 -19.26 8.73 -15.41
C ASP A 174 -20.30 7.61 -15.56
N LEU A 175 -20.05 6.48 -14.90
CA LEU A 175 -20.99 5.36 -14.80
C LEU A 175 -21.64 5.28 -13.41
N GLY A 176 -21.55 6.37 -12.64
CA GLY A 176 -21.96 6.47 -11.25
C GLY A 176 -20.98 5.80 -10.28
N PRO A 177 -21.32 5.75 -8.98
CA PRO A 177 -22.57 6.23 -8.39
C PRO A 177 -22.65 7.76 -8.35
N ASN A 178 -23.85 8.30 -8.62
CA ASN A 178 -24.21 9.71 -8.45
C ASN A 178 -25.04 9.98 -7.19
N GLY A 179 -25.13 8.98 -6.31
CA GLY A 179 -25.76 9.07 -4.99
C GLY A 179 -26.17 7.69 -4.46
N GLU A 180 -26.61 7.63 -3.21
CA GLU A 180 -27.13 6.39 -2.63
C GLU A 180 -28.60 6.20 -3.04
N SER A 181 -28.91 5.09 -3.73
CA SER A 181 -30.29 4.72 -4.08
C SER A 181 -30.41 3.20 -4.27
N GLU A 182 -31.51 2.62 -3.79
CA GLU A 182 -31.84 1.22 -4.04
C GLU A 182 -32.64 1.00 -5.34
N LEU A 183 -33.32 2.05 -5.83
CA LEU A 183 -34.28 1.93 -6.94
C LEU A 183 -33.81 2.59 -8.23
N ASP A 184 -32.88 3.54 -8.14
CA ASP A 184 -32.45 4.38 -9.25
C ASP A 184 -31.07 3.92 -9.74
N PHE A 185 -31.03 3.34 -10.94
CA PHE A 185 -29.83 2.79 -11.55
C PHE A 185 -28.78 3.87 -11.82
N ASN A 186 -29.19 5.10 -12.14
CA ASN A 186 -28.29 6.22 -12.43
C ASN A 186 -27.62 6.72 -11.16
N LYS A 187 -28.37 6.81 -10.06
CA LYS A 187 -27.78 7.14 -8.75
C LYS A 187 -26.86 6.03 -8.28
N LYS A 188 -27.32 4.79 -8.33
CA LYS A 188 -26.57 3.62 -7.87
C LYS A 188 -25.28 3.39 -8.68
N GLY A 189 -25.30 3.67 -9.98
CA GLY A 189 -24.18 3.43 -10.87
C GLY A 189 -23.98 1.94 -11.21
N ILE A 190 -23.41 1.68 -12.39
CA ILE A 190 -23.24 0.32 -12.92
C ILE A 190 -22.38 -0.55 -11.98
N ASP A 191 -21.40 0.06 -11.32
CA ASP A 191 -20.48 -0.61 -10.41
C ASP A 191 -21.14 -1.12 -9.12
N HIS A 192 -22.33 -0.64 -8.78
CA HIS A 192 -23.06 -1.09 -7.59
C HIS A 192 -24.28 -1.96 -7.91
N LEU A 193 -24.62 -2.17 -9.19
CA LEU A 193 -25.72 -3.03 -9.59
C LEU A 193 -25.43 -4.51 -9.25
N ASN A 194 -26.43 -5.18 -8.69
CA ASN A 194 -26.39 -6.61 -8.43
C ASN A 194 -26.75 -7.44 -9.68
N THR A 195 -26.62 -8.76 -9.60
CA THR A 195 -26.87 -9.66 -10.74
C THR A 195 -28.28 -9.52 -11.33
N LYS A 196 -29.32 -9.33 -10.51
CA LYS A 196 -30.71 -9.20 -11.00
C LYS A 196 -30.90 -7.87 -11.73
N GLU A 197 -30.39 -6.79 -11.16
CA GLU A 197 -30.42 -5.45 -11.75
C GLU A 197 -29.65 -5.42 -13.07
N LEU A 198 -28.48 -6.06 -13.16
CA LEU A 198 -27.71 -6.16 -14.41
C LEU A 198 -28.47 -6.94 -15.50
N ILE A 199 -29.25 -7.96 -15.13
CA ILE A 199 -30.12 -8.68 -16.07
C ILE A 199 -31.28 -7.79 -16.52
N GLU A 200 -31.86 -7.01 -15.60
CA GLU A 200 -32.92 -6.05 -15.92
C GLU A 200 -32.42 -4.96 -16.87
N LEU A 201 -31.26 -4.36 -16.58
CA LEU A 201 -30.61 -3.37 -17.44
C LEU A 201 -30.26 -3.96 -18.81
N LYS A 202 -29.86 -5.23 -18.88
CA LYS A 202 -29.63 -5.92 -20.16
C LYS A 202 -30.90 -6.01 -21.01
N ASN A 203 -32.04 -6.26 -20.37
CA ASN A 203 -33.33 -6.41 -21.06
C ASN A 203 -33.97 -5.05 -21.38
N ASN A 204 -33.67 -4.03 -20.59
CA ASN A 204 -34.18 -2.67 -20.76
C ASN A 204 -33.05 -1.63 -20.55
N PRO A 205 -32.23 -1.36 -21.57
CA PRO A 205 -31.10 -0.43 -21.46
C PRO A 205 -31.50 1.00 -21.08
N SER A 206 -32.75 1.43 -21.33
CA SER A 206 -33.23 2.76 -20.98
C SER A 206 -33.41 3.00 -19.48
N LEU A 207 -33.16 1.99 -18.64
CA LEU A 207 -33.13 2.14 -17.18
C LEU A 207 -31.89 2.91 -16.70
N PHE A 208 -30.89 3.09 -17.57
CA PHE A 208 -29.69 3.85 -17.31
C PHE A 208 -29.56 4.98 -18.35
N ASP A 209 -29.19 6.16 -17.89
CA ASP A 209 -28.94 7.37 -18.67
C ASP A 209 -27.54 7.26 -19.27
N TRP A 210 -27.45 6.54 -20.38
CA TRP A 210 -26.18 6.32 -21.05
C TRP A 210 -25.59 7.62 -21.62
N PRO A 211 -24.29 7.85 -21.46
CA PRO A 211 -23.62 8.99 -22.07
C PRO A 211 -23.73 8.99 -23.60
N ASN A 212 -24.05 10.15 -24.17
CA ASN A 212 -24.33 10.32 -25.62
C ASN A 212 -23.15 9.93 -26.53
N ASN A 213 -21.94 9.80 -25.99
CA ASN A 213 -20.72 9.42 -26.70
C ASN A 213 -20.50 7.89 -26.76
N ILE A 214 -21.44 7.08 -26.25
CA ILE A 214 -21.33 5.63 -26.20
C ILE A 214 -22.39 4.99 -27.11
N SER A 215 -21.98 4.01 -27.92
CA SER A 215 -22.90 3.27 -28.80
C SER A 215 -23.62 2.15 -28.04
N ASP A 216 -24.77 1.72 -28.56
CA ASP A 216 -25.54 0.59 -28.00
C ASP A 216 -24.76 -0.73 -27.93
N GLU A 217 -23.81 -0.93 -28.83
CA GLU A 217 -22.88 -2.05 -28.80
C GLU A 217 -22.00 -1.99 -27.53
N ILE A 218 -21.50 -0.81 -27.18
CA ILE A 218 -20.67 -0.61 -26.00
C ILE A 218 -21.51 -0.74 -24.72
N HIS A 219 -22.76 -0.24 -24.70
CA HIS A 219 -23.69 -0.48 -23.59
C HIS A 219 -23.82 -1.98 -23.31
N THR A 220 -24.04 -2.77 -24.36
CA THR A 220 -24.17 -4.22 -24.28
C THR A 220 -22.90 -4.88 -23.73
N VAL A 221 -21.71 -4.44 -24.17
CA VAL A 221 -20.43 -4.94 -23.67
C VAL A 221 -20.24 -4.62 -22.18
N ILE A 222 -20.51 -3.39 -21.75
CA ILE A 222 -20.41 -2.97 -20.34
C ILE A 222 -21.29 -3.84 -19.44
N ILE A 223 -22.56 -4.00 -19.81
CA ILE A 223 -23.52 -4.78 -19.04
C ILE A 223 -23.08 -6.23 -18.96
N ASN A 224 -22.69 -6.82 -20.10
CA ASN A 224 -22.25 -8.22 -20.14
C ASN A 224 -21.00 -8.45 -19.29
N LYS A 225 -20.01 -7.54 -19.31
CA LYS A 225 -18.80 -7.67 -18.50
C LYS A 225 -19.08 -7.61 -17.00
N ASN A 226 -19.94 -6.68 -16.57
CA ASN A 226 -20.36 -6.61 -15.17
C ASN A 226 -21.17 -7.85 -14.77
N LEU A 227 -22.01 -8.38 -15.65
CA LEU A 227 -22.78 -9.59 -15.39
C LEU A 227 -21.90 -10.84 -15.32
N GLU A 228 -20.91 -10.97 -16.19
CA GLU A 228 -19.88 -12.02 -16.15
C GLU A 228 -19.12 -11.97 -14.82
N PHE A 229 -18.67 -10.77 -14.42
CA PHE A 229 -18.03 -10.55 -13.12
C PHE A 229 -18.92 -11.00 -11.96
N ALA A 230 -20.15 -10.51 -11.90
CA ALA A 230 -21.09 -10.81 -10.82
C ALA A 230 -21.41 -12.31 -10.70
N LYS A 231 -21.39 -13.04 -11.83
CA LYS A 231 -21.59 -14.50 -11.88
C LYS A 231 -20.34 -15.32 -11.60
N SER A 232 -19.15 -14.74 -11.78
CA SER A 232 -17.88 -15.48 -11.71
C SER A 232 -17.54 -15.98 -10.30
N GLY A 233 -18.00 -15.28 -9.26
CA GLY A 233 -17.59 -15.52 -7.88
C GLY A 233 -16.13 -15.18 -7.58
N LYS A 234 -15.39 -14.63 -8.56
CA LYS A 234 -13.99 -14.22 -8.43
C LYS A 234 -13.90 -12.79 -7.93
N SER A 235 -12.82 -12.48 -7.24
CA SER A 235 -12.49 -11.09 -6.89
C SER A 235 -12.11 -10.29 -8.14
N LEU A 236 -12.27 -8.98 -8.07
CA LEU A 236 -11.85 -8.08 -9.15
C LEU A 236 -10.36 -8.21 -9.42
N TRP A 237 -9.55 -8.34 -8.38
CA TRP A 237 -8.10 -8.51 -8.48
C TRP A 237 -7.70 -9.74 -9.32
N GLU A 238 -8.41 -10.86 -9.20
CA GLU A 238 -8.13 -12.08 -9.97
C GLU A 238 -8.51 -11.97 -11.45
N LEU A 239 -9.42 -11.05 -11.78
CA LEU A 239 -9.92 -10.87 -13.14
C LEU A 239 -9.17 -9.79 -13.90
N ILE A 240 -8.54 -8.85 -13.19
CA ILE A 240 -7.76 -7.79 -13.79
C ILE A 240 -6.30 -8.22 -13.91
N ASN A 241 -5.68 -7.91 -15.05
CA ASN A 241 -4.23 -8.00 -15.19
C ASN A 241 -3.61 -6.73 -14.60
N PHE A 242 -3.62 -6.66 -13.26
CA PHE A 242 -3.12 -5.52 -12.47
C PHE A 242 -1.72 -5.10 -12.91
N GLY A 243 -1.35 -3.84 -12.66
CA GLY A 243 -0.04 -3.30 -13.04
C GLY A 243 1.14 -4.05 -12.43
N ALA A 244 0.97 -4.75 -11.31
CA ALA A 244 2.02 -5.54 -10.68
C ALA A 244 1.78 -7.05 -10.82
N SER A 245 2.86 -7.82 -11.06
CA SER A 245 2.84 -9.28 -11.14
C SER A 245 4.16 -9.89 -10.68
N ALA A 246 4.10 -11.04 -10.01
CA ALA A 246 5.26 -11.89 -9.78
C ALA A 246 5.51 -12.79 -11.00
N GLU A 247 6.70 -12.72 -11.59
CA GLU A 247 7.11 -13.67 -12.65
C GLU A 247 7.59 -14.99 -12.05
N ASP A 248 8.31 -14.89 -10.94
CA ASP A 248 8.78 -15.99 -10.10
C ASP A 248 8.93 -15.46 -8.66
N PRO A 249 9.27 -16.30 -7.66
CA PRO A 249 9.36 -15.85 -6.27
C PRO A 249 10.30 -14.66 -6.01
N HIS A 250 11.24 -14.38 -6.90
CA HIS A 250 12.26 -13.33 -6.73
C HIS A 250 12.22 -12.26 -7.82
N THR A 251 11.24 -12.29 -8.73
CA THR A 251 11.12 -11.31 -9.81
C THR A 251 9.76 -10.66 -9.78
N LEU A 252 9.73 -9.38 -9.40
CA LEU A 252 8.52 -8.56 -9.39
C LEU A 252 8.52 -7.60 -10.59
N LYS A 253 7.43 -7.59 -11.36
CA LYS A 253 7.20 -6.65 -12.46
C LYS A 253 6.15 -5.63 -12.03
N VAL A 254 6.43 -4.34 -12.25
CA VAL A 254 5.50 -3.24 -11.95
C VAL A 254 5.38 -2.34 -13.17
N LYS A 255 4.17 -2.26 -13.71
CA LYS A 255 3.80 -1.36 -14.80
C LYS A 255 3.26 -0.07 -14.24
N LEU A 256 3.71 1.03 -14.83
CA LEU A 256 3.30 2.38 -14.48
C LEU A 256 2.16 2.83 -15.40
#